data_AF-A0A958FNH6-F1
#
_entry.id   AF-A0A958FNH6-F1
#
_cell.length_a   1.000
_cell.length_b   1.000
_cell.length_c   1.000
_cell.angle_alpha   90.00
_cell.angle_beta   90.00
_cell.angle_gamma   90.00
#
_symmetry.space_group_name_H-M   'P 1'
#
loop_
_entity.id
_entity.type
_entity.pdbx_description
1 polymer ?
#
loop_
_entity_poly.entity_id
_entity_poly.type
_entity_poly.pdbx_seq_one_letter_code
_entity_poly.pdbx_strand_id
1 'polypeptide(L)'
;EGQSALRNPSGPCGTEFLLSGNAKGVILQHAPGRDMFEGHEELGVKIPTLLDEIALIKMYGSRVLGIALNEESWTDAQMRSYQHQQRELLGIPVVRPLVEGVEGLLPAIREYIQTGA
;
A
#
# COMPACT_ATOMS: atom_id res chain seq x y z
N GLU A 1 12.66 5.91 2.17
CA GLU A 1 11.68 5.75 1.08
C GLU A 1 11.53 4.26 0.81
N GLY A 2 10.32 3.79 0.47
CA GLY A 2 10.13 2.38 0.08
C GLY A 2 10.87 2.05 -1.21
N GLN A 3 11.09 0.77 -1.47
CA GLN A 3 11.75 0.27 -2.69
C GLN A 3 11.09 -1.04 -3.12
N SER A 4 10.76 -1.15 -4.41
CA SER A 4 10.07 -2.31 -5.01
C SER A 4 8.79 -2.74 -4.23
N ALA A 5 8.49 -4.04 -4.25
CA ALA A 5 7.48 -4.68 -3.43
C ALA A 5 8.05 -5.96 -2.80
N LEU A 6 7.46 -6.42 -1.69
CA LEU A 6 7.93 -7.60 -0.95
C LEU A 6 7.93 -8.87 -1.80
N ARG A 7 7.05 -8.93 -2.81
CA ARG A 7 6.84 -10.08 -3.69
C ARG A 7 7.22 -9.83 -5.15
N ASN A 8 7.93 -8.75 -5.47
CA ASN A 8 8.39 -8.52 -6.84
C ASN A 8 9.46 -9.58 -7.21
N PRO A 9 9.22 -10.46 -8.20
CA PRO A 9 10.16 -11.55 -8.53
C PRO A 9 11.50 -11.06 -9.10
N SER A 10 11.57 -9.89 -9.73
CA SER A 10 12.83 -9.33 -10.25
C SER A 10 13.76 -8.80 -9.16
N GLY A 11 13.23 -8.55 -7.97
CA GLY A 11 13.95 -7.84 -6.91
C GLY A 11 13.01 -7.55 -5.75
N PRO A 12 12.73 -8.56 -4.91
CA PRO A 12 11.92 -8.35 -3.72
C PRO A 12 12.68 -7.44 -2.76
N CYS A 13 12.02 -6.42 -2.26
CA CYS A 13 12.62 -5.40 -1.40
C CYS A 13 11.54 -4.82 -0.48
N GLY A 14 11.96 -4.18 0.61
CA GLY A 14 11.10 -3.57 1.62
C GLY A 14 11.18 -4.26 2.98
N THR A 15 11.41 -5.58 3.00
CA THR A 15 11.54 -6.35 4.25
C THR A 15 12.67 -5.87 5.15
N GLU A 16 13.79 -5.44 4.56
CA GLU A 16 14.93 -4.87 5.25
C GLU A 16 14.59 -3.57 5.98
N PHE A 17 13.65 -2.77 5.48
CA PHE A 17 13.17 -1.58 6.18
C PHE A 17 12.25 -1.95 7.35
N LEU A 18 11.40 -2.98 7.18
CA LEU A 18 10.52 -3.46 8.24
C LEU A 18 11.29 -4.13 9.39
N LEU A 19 12.34 -4.88 9.06
CA LEU A 19 13.14 -5.66 10.01
C LEU A 19 14.34 -4.87 10.52
N SER A 20 15.29 -4.53 9.65
CA SER A 20 16.55 -3.86 10.04
C SER A 20 16.34 -2.38 10.31
N GLY A 21 15.51 -1.72 9.49
CA GLY A 21 15.14 -0.32 9.68
C GLY A 21 14.12 -0.07 10.79
N ASN A 22 13.57 -1.14 11.38
CA ASN A 22 12.54 -1.10 12.42
C ASN A 22 11.33 -0.22 12.06
N ALA A 23 10.95 -0.17 10.78
CA ALA A 23 9.77 0.56 10.32
C ALA A 23 8.50 -0.20 10.69
N LYS A 24 7.82 0.25 11.75
CA LYS A 24 6.63 -0.44 12.31
C LYS A 24 5.29 0.18 11.94
N GLY A 25 5.29 1.42 11.44
CA GLY A 25 4.14 2.04 10.78
C GLY A 25 4.39 2.13 9.27
N VAL A 26 3.48 1.63 8.45
CA VAL A 26 3.63 1.53 6.99
C VAL A 26 2.48 2.25 6.28
N ILE A 27 2.79 3.07 5.29
CA ILE A 27 1.83 3.51 4.27
C ILE A 27 2.07 2.65 3.03
N LEU A 28 1.06 1.87 2.63
CA LEU A 28 1.19 0.95 1.51
C LEU A 28 0.74 1.64 0.21
N GLN A 29 1.65 1.76 -0.76
CA GLN A 29 1.34 2.31 -2.07
C GLN A 29 0.77 1.21 -2.98
N HIS A 30 -0.29 1.52 -3.72
CA HIS A 30 -0.90 0.56 -4.66
C HIS A 30 -1.45 1.25 -5.92
N ALA A 31 -1.19 0.67 -7.09
CA ALA A 31 -1.73 1.07 -8.38
C ALA A 31 -2.76 0.02 -8.83
N PRO A 32 -4.07 0.22 -8.62
CA PRO A 32 -5.07 -0.80 -8.88
C PRO A 32 -5.30 -1.06 -10.36
N GLY A 33 -4.87 -0.16 -11.26
CA GLY A 33 -4.87 -0.40 -12.71
C GLY A 33 -3.75 -1.29 -13.20
N ARG A 34 -2.87 -1.75 -12.32
CA ARG A 34 -1.78 -2.68 -12.63
C ARG A 34 -2.11 -4.07 -12.07
N ASP A 35 -2.42 -5.01 -12.95
CA ASP A 35 -2.78 -6.37 -12.55
C ASP A 35 -1.57 -7.29 -12.32
N MET A 36 -0.43 -6.98 -12.94
CA MET A 36 0.77 -7.83 -12.96
C MET A 36 2.03 -7.02 -12.65
N PHE A 37 3.06 -7.71 -12.15
CA PHE A 37 4.37 -7.08 -11.97
C PHE A 37 4.97 -6.70 -13.32
N GLU A 38 5.48 -5.46 -13.38
CA GLU A 38 6.07 -4.88 -14.58
C GLU A 38 7.25 -5.74 -15.07
N GLY A 39 7.24 -6.11 -16.34
CA GLY A 39 8.22 -7.00 -16.96
C GLY A 39 7.99 -8.49 -16.73
N HIS A 40 6.88 -8.87 -16.08
CA HIS A 40 6.47 -10.26 -15.83
C HIS A 40 5.07 -10.58 -16.35
N GLU A 41 4.54 -9.76 -17.25
CA GLU A 41 3.19 -9.89 -17.80
C GLU A 41 3.03 -11.22 -18.56
N GLU A 42 4.04 -11.61 -19.35
CA GLU A 42 4.05 -12.88 -20.08
C GLU A 42 4.10 -14.11 -19.17
N LEU A 43 4.63 -13.94 -17.96
CA LEU A 43 4.70 -14.98 -16.93
C LEU A 43 3.43 -15.02 -16.06
N GLY A 44 2.50 -14.08 -16.24
CA GLY A 44 1.25 -14.03 -15.50
C GLY A 44 1.41 -13.74 -14.01
N VAL A 45 2.50 -13.07 -13.60
CA VAL A 45 2.78 -12.82 -12.18
C VAL A 45 1.89 -11.68 -11.67
N LYS A 46 0.78 -12.05 -11.06
CA LYS A 46 -0.22 -11.09 -10.56
C LYS A 46 0.25 -10.33 -9.33
N ILE A 47 -0.15 -9.06 -9.25
CA ILE A 47 -0.04 -8.28 -8.02
C ILE A 47 -1.09 -8.79 -7.03
N PRO A 48 -0.70 -9.14 -5.78
CA PRO A 48 -1.64 -9.62 -4.77
C PRO A 48 -2.65 -8.55 -4.33
N THR A 49 -3.70 -8.97 -3.64
CA THR A 49 -4.67 -8.03 -3.09
C THR A 49 -4.06 -7.19 -1.97
N LEU A 50 -4.63 -6.01 -1.71
CA LEU A 50 -4.25 -5.18 -0.55
C LEU A 50 -4.34 -5.97 0.77
N LEU A 51 -5.34 -6.83 0.93
CA LEU A 51 -5.49 -7.69 2.11
C LEU A 51 -4.31 -8.65 2.29
N ASP A 52 -3.86 -9.29 1.20
CA ASP A 52 -2.72 -10.21 1.24
C ASP A 52 -1.43 -9.49 1.61
N GLU A 53 -1.20 -8.29 1.07
CA GLU A 53 -0.01 -7.49 1.37
C GLU A 53 -0.04 -6.94 2.81
N ILE A 54 -1.19 -6.48 3.29
CA ILE A 54 -1.36 -6.07 4.69
C ILE A 54 -1.08 -7.25 5.63
N ALA A 55 -1.60 -8.45 5.31
CA ALA A 55 -1.35 -9.65 6.10
C ALA A 55 0.14 -10.02 6.11
N LEU A 56 0.83 -9.92 4.96
CA LEU A 56 2.26 -10.17 4.87
C LEU A 56 3.09 -9.16 5.68
N ILE A 57 2.80 -7.86 5.56
CA ILE A 57 3.47 -6.80 6.33
C ILE A 57 3.29 -7.04 7.84
N LYS A 58 2.09 -7.48 8.25
CA LYS A 58 1.81 -7.85 9.64
C LYS A 58 2.67 -9.01 10.13
N MET A 59 2.98 -9.99 9.28
CA MET A 59 3.88 -11.10 9.65
C MET A 59 5.32 -10.63 9.94
N TYR A 60 5.76 -9.51 9.34
CA TYR A 60 7.04 -8.85 9.68
C TYR A 60 6.96 -7.96 10.94
N GLY A 61 5.83 -7.97 11.64
CA GLY A 61 5.60 -7.22 12.87
C GLY A 61 5.32 -5.73 12.64
N SER A 62 4.95 -5.32 11.44
CA SER A 62 4.62 -3.93 11.11
C SER A 62 3.12 -3.75 10.84
N ARG A 63 2.59 -2.56 11.10
CA ARG A 63 1.18 -2.21 10.89
C ARG A 63 1.03 -1.29 9.69
N VAL A 64 0.14 -1.65 8.76
CA VAL A 64 -0.29 -0.72 7.70
C VAL A 64 -1.27 0.29 8.28
N LEU A 65 -0.94 1.58 8.18
CA LEU A 65 -1.69 2.70 8.73
C LEU A 65 -2.61 3.36 7.71
N GLY A 66 -2.35 3.15 6.42
CA GLY A 66 -3.15 3.68 5.34
C GLY A 66 -2.62 3.24 3.97
N ILE A 67 -3.45 3.45 2.95
CA ILE A 67 -3.15 3.14 1.55
C ILE A 67 -2.99 4.44 0.76
N ALA A 68 -1.95 4.51 -0.06
CA ALA A 68 -1.73 5.57 -1.02
C ALA A 68 -1.96 5.03 -2.43
N LEU A 69 -3.03 5.47 -3.08
CA LEU A 69 -3.38 5.01 -4.42
C LEU A 69 -2.64 5.80 -5.51
N ASN A 70 -2.11 5.07 -6.48
CA ASN A 70 -1.63 5.62 -7.74
C ASN A 70 -2.70 5.36 -8.82
N GLU A 71 -2.99 6.37 -9.64
CA GLU A 71 -4.11 6.36 -10.59
C GLU A 71 -3.77 5.79 -11.97
N GLU A 72 -2.57 5.22 -12.11
CA GLU A 72 -2.07 4.66 -13.36
C GLU A 72 -3.14 3.82 -14.09
N SER A 73 -3.39 4.18 -15.35
CA SER A 73 -4.29 3.50 -16.29
C SER A 73 -5.79 3.54 -15.96
N TRP A 74 -6.22 4.14 -14.84
CA TRP A 74 -7.63 4.21 -14.44
C TRP A 74 -8.20 5.62 -14.50
N THR A 75 -9.50 5.70 -14.80
CA THR A 75 -10.23 6.97 -14.77
C THR A 75 -10.51 7.42 -13.34
N ASP A 76 -10.71 8.72 -13.16
CA ASP A 76 -11.08 9.33 -11.88
C ASP A 76 -12.36 8.72 -11.26
N ALA A 77 -13.32 8.31 -12.09
CA ALA A 77 -14.53 7.61 -11.63
C ALA A 77 -14.22 6.20 -11.08
N GLN A 78 -13.38 5.43 -11.79
CA GLN A 78 -12.91 4.11 -11.32
C GLN A 78 -12.11 4.25 -10.02
N MET A 79 -11.21 5.24 -9.96
CA MET A 79 -10.41 5.52 -8.76
C MET A 79 -11.28 5.88 -7.56
N ARG A 80 -12.29 6.74 -7.71
CA ARG A 80 -13.24 7.08 -6.62
C ARG A 80 -13.99 5.85 -6.13
N SER A 81 -14.52 5.03 -7.04
CA SER A 81 -15.24 3.80 -6.68
C SER A 81 -14.35 2.83 -5.92
N TYR A 82 -13.12 2.61 -6.41
CA TYR A 82 -12.16 1.72 -5.77
C TYR A 82 -11.69 2.25 -4.42
N GLN A 83 -11.38 3.55 -4.31
CA GLN A 83 -11.01 4.19 -3.06
C GLN A 83 -12.09 4.00 -1.98
N HIS A 84 -13.36 4.21 -2.33
CA HIS A 84 -14.48 4.00 -1.41
C HIS A 84 -14.57 2.53 -0.96
N GLN A 85 -14.56 1.60 -1.91
CA GLN A 85 -14.63 0.17 -1.62
C GLN A 85 -13.49 -0.30 -0.72
N GLN A 86 -12.24 0.10 -1.00
CA GLN A 86 -11.10 -0.29 -0.18
C GLN A 86 -11.13 0.36 1.20
N ARG A 87 -11.62 1.60 1.32
CA ARG A 87 -11.77 2.27 2.62
C ARG A 87 -12.77 1.54 3.51
N GLU A 88 -13.91 1.12 2.95
CA GLU A 88 -14.90 0.33 3.68
C GLU A 88 -14.37 -1.06 4.06
N LEU A 89 -13.70 -1.73 3.12
CA LEU A 89 -13.19 -3.09 3.33
C LEU A 89 -12.07 -3.14 4.38
N LEU A 90 -11.12 -2.21 4.30
CA LEU A 90 -9.89 -2.27 5.09
C LEU A 90 -10.04 -1.55 6.44
N GLY A 91 -11.00 -0.64 6.58
CA GLY A 91 -11.19 0.15 7.81
C GLY A 91 -10.04 1.09 8.14
N ILE A 92 -9.16 1.38 7.17
CA ILE A 92 -8.04 2.31 7.29
C ILE A 92 -8.15 3.41 6.22
N PRO A 93 -7.49 4.58 6.41
CA PRO A 93 -7.44 5.62 5.39
C PRO A 93 -6.91 5.09 4.05
N VAL A 94 -7.65 5.41 2.97
CA VAL A 94 -7.24 5.17 1.58
C VAL A 94 -7.29 6.51 0.88
N VAL A 95 -6.15 7.00 0.44
CA VAL A 95 -6.00 8.33 -0.16
C VAL A 95 -5.51 8.28 -1.60
N ARG A 96 -5.73 9.36 -2.35
CA ARG A 96 -5.22 9.59 -3.71
C ARG A 96 -4.24 10.77 -3.72
N PRO A 97 -2.96 10.57 -3.36
CA PRO A 97 -2.04 11.67 -3.04
C PRO A 97 -1.88 12.72 -4.13
N LEU A 98 -1.94 12.32 -5.40
CA LEU A 98 -1.76 13.22 -6.54
C LEU A 98 -2.98 14.10 -6.83
N VAL A 99 -4.16 13.76 -6.29
CA VAL A 99 -5.43 14.47 -6.54
C VAL A 99 -5.94 15.20 -5.30
N GLU A 100 -5.87 14.57 -4.13
CA GLU A 100 -6.44 15.12 -2.88
C GLU A 100 -5.39 15.45 -1.82
N GLY A 101 -4.10 15.23 -2.10
CA GLY A 101 -3.03 15.38 -1.12
C GLY A 101 -2.96 14.20 -0.13
N VAL A 102 -2.21 14.39 0.94
CA VAL A 102 -1.90 13.34 1.94
C VAL A 102 -2.55 13.56 3.30
N GLU A 103 -3.34 14.63 3.42
CA GLU A 103 -3.97 15.10 4.66
C GLU A 103 -4.83 14.01 5.31
N GLY A 104 -5.48 13.16 4.50
CA GLY A 104 -6.28 12.04 4.98
C GLY A 104 -5.50 10.96 5.74
N LEU A 105 -4.17 10.90 5.61
CA LEU A 105 -3.30 9.98 6.35
C LEU A 105 -2.91 10.51 7.73
N LEU A 106 -2.97 11.83 7.94
CA LEU A 106 -2.45 12.47 9.16
C LEU A 106 -3.10 11.96 10.45
N PRO A 107 -4.43 11.74 10.53
CA PRO A 107 -5.04 11.23 11.75
C PRO A 107 -4.46 9.87 12.18
N ALA A 108 -4.37 8.91 11.26
CA ALA A 108 -3.85 7.57 11.55
C ALA A 108 -2.36 7.58 11.91
N ILE A 109 -1.57 8.43 11.24
CA ILE A 109 -0.14 8.60 11.55
C ILE A 109 0.04 9.21 12.95
N ARG A 110 -0.72 10.26 13.28
CA ARG A 110 -0.64 10.92 14.59
C ARG A 110 -1.05 9.98 15.71
N GLU A 111 -2.15 9.25 15.54
CA GLU A 111 -2.61 8.22 16.47
C GLU A 111 -1.49 7.20 16.73
N TYR A 112 -0.91 6.65 15.66
CA TYR A 112 0.17 5.66 15.76
C TYR A 112 1.40 6.17 16.53
N ILE A 113 1.80 7.42 16.30
CA ILE A 113 2.93 8.04 17.00
C ILE A 113 2.60 8.25 18.49
N GLN A 114 1.37 8.65 18.81
CA GLN A 114 0.94 8.93 20.18
C GLN A 114 0.76 7.68 21.03
N THR A 115 0.30 6.57 20.45
CA THR A 115 0.07 5.32 21.18
C THR A 115 1.35 4.54 21.49
N GLY A 116 2.49 4.93 20.92
CA GLY A 116 3.78 4.28 21.16
C GLY A 116 3.78 2.82 20.70
N ALA A 117 3.93 2.61 19.39
CA ALA A 117 4.21 1.35 18.67
C ALA A 117 3.88 0.03 19.40
#